data_AF-H9F146-F1
#
_entry.id   AF-H9F146-F1
#
_cell.length_a   1.000
_cell.length_b   1.000
_cell.length_c   1.000
_cell.angle_alpha   90.00
_cell.angle_beta   90.00
_cell.angle_gamma   90.00
#
_symmetry.space_group_name_H-M   'P 1'
#
loop_
_entity.id
_entity.type
_entity.pdbx_description
1 polymer ?
#
loop_
_entity_poly.entity_id
_entity_poly.type
_entity_poly.pdbx_seq_one_letter_code
_entity_poly.pdbx_strand_id
1 'polypeptide(L)'
;MQAKKRYFILLSAGSCLALLFYFGGLQFRASRSHSRREEHSGRNGLHHPSPDHFWPRFPDALRPFVPWDQLENEDSSVHISPRQKRDANSSIYKGKKCRMESCFDFTLCKKNGFKVYVYPQQKGEKIAESYQNILAAIEGSRFYTSDPSQACLFVLSLDTLDRDQLSPQYVHNLRSKVQSLHLWNNGRNHLIFNLYSGTWPDYTEDVGFDIG
;
A
#
# COMPACT_ATOMS: atom_id res chain seq x y z
N MET A 1 52.09 0.65 -45.90
CA MET A 1 51.72 0.13 -44.56
C MET A 1 51.43 1.27 -43.54
N GLN A 2 50.56 2.25 -43.87
CA GLN A 2 50.29 3.40 -42.97
C GLN A 2 48.84 3.49 -42.47
N ALA A 3 47.89 2.77 -43.08
CA ALA A 3 46.49 2.81 -42.65
C ALA A 3 46.24 2.07 -41.32
N LYS A 4 46.87 0.91 -41.10
CA LYS A 4 46.68 0.09 -39.89
C LYS A 4 47.11 0.79 -38.60
N LYS A 5 48.09 1.70 -38.65
CA LYS A 5 48.56 2.47 -37.48
C LYS A 5 47.55 3.55 -37.06
N ARG A 6 46.78 4.13 -37.99
CA ARG A 6 45.81 5.18 -37.68
C ARG A 6 44.60 4.65 -36.91
N TYR A 7 44.12 3.46 -37.27
CA TYR A 7 43.00 2.83 -36.56
C TYR A 7 43.37 2.40 -35.14
N PHE A 8 44.61 1.99 -34.90
CA PHE A 8 45.06 1.60 -33.56
C PHE A 8 45.10 2.80 -32.58
N ILE A 9 45.48 3.98 -33.07
CA ILE A 9 45.48 5.22 -32.27
C ILE A 9 44.05 5.68 -31.97
N LEU A 10 43.14 5.58 -32.95
CA LEU A 10 41.73 5.94 -32.74
C LEU A 10 41.03 5.00 -31.75
N LEU A 11 41.34 3.70 -31.81
CA LEU A 11 40.78 2.72 -30.87
C LEU A 11 41.33 2.93 -29.44
N SER A 12 42.62 3.25 -29.28
CA SER A 12 43.17 3.51 -27.93
C SER A 12 42.69 4.84 -27.33
N ALA A 13 42.50 5.87 -28.16
CA ALA A 13 41.92 7.14 -27.72
C ALA A 13 40.46 6.96 -27.27
N GLY A 14 39.67 6.17 -28.01
CA GLY A 14 38.28 5.86 -27.66
C GLY A 14 38.16 5.07 -26.36
N SER A 15 39.00 4.04 -26.15
CA SER A 15 38.99 3.27 -24.90
C SER A 15 39.45 4.09 -23.70
N CYS A 16 40.44 4.98 -23.88
CA CYS A 16 40.90 5.88 -22.82
C CYS A 16 39.82 6.88 -22.40
N LEU A 17 39.10 7.48 -23.35
CA LEU A 17 37.99 8.39 -23.05
C LEU A 17 36.84 7.66 -22.33
N ALA A 18 36.48 6.44 -22.76
CA ALA A 18 35.45 5.65 -22.10
C ALA A 18 35.81 5.32 -20.63
N LEU A 19 37.07 4.98 -20.36
CA LEU A 19 37.57 4.75 -19.01
C LEU A 19 37.55 6.03 -18.17
N LEU A 20 37.94 7.18 -18.74
CA LEU A 20 37.89 8.47 -18.04
C LEU A 20 36.44 8.86 -17.66
N PHE A 21 35.46 8.61 -18.52
CA PHE A 21 34.04 8.85 -18.17
C PHE A 21 33.53 7.87 -17.11
N TYR A 22 33.93 6.59 -17.20
CA TYR A 22 33.52 5.57 -16.23
C TYR A 22 34.07 5.85 -14.82
N PHE A 23 35.37 6.17 -14.71
CA PHE A 23 36.00 6.49 -13.42
C PHE A 23 35.71 7.93 -12.95
N GLY A 24 35.56 8.89 -13.85
CA GLY A 24 35.19 10.27 -13.53
C GLY A 24 33.75 10.42 -13.02
N GLY A 25 32.82 9.61 -13.56
CA GLY A 25 31.42 9.56 -13.08
C GLY A 25 31.28 9.03 -11.65
N LEU A 26 32.20 8.20 -11.19
CA LEU A 26 32.25 7.70 -9.80
C LEU A 26 32.79 8.77 -8.82
N GLN A 27 33.77 9.58 -9.22
CA GLN A 27 34.34 10.65 -8.38
C GLN A 27 33.37 11.83 -8.21
N PHE A 28 32.58 12.18 -9.24
CA PHE A 28 31.64 13.32 -9.18
C PHE A 28 30.42 13.05 -8.28
N ARG A 29 30.07 11.78 -8.02
CA ARG A 29 29.04 11.39 -7.05
C ARG A 29 29.55 11.40 -5.60
N ALA A 30 30.83 11.13 -5.37
CA ALA A 30 31.43 11.15 -4.03
C ALA A 30 31.71 12.59 -3.52
N SER A 31 32.08 13.53 -4.41
CA SER A 31 32.44 14.90 -4.00
C SER A 31 31.23 15.80 -3.69
N ARG A 32 30.05 15.52 -4.27
CA ARG A 32 28.81 16.30 -3.98
C ARG A 32 28.18 15.98 -2.62
N SER A 33 28.70 14.96 -1.93
CA SER A 33 28.24 14.51 -0.60
C SER A 33 28.89 15.28 0.57
N HIS A 34 29.96 16.04 0.32
CA HIS A 34 30.81 16.59 1.41
C HIS A 34 30.81 18.13 1.54
N SER A 35 29.93 18.84 0.81
CA SER A 35 29.82 20.31 0.89
C SER A 35 28.44 20.73 1.39
N ARG A 36 28.24 20.61 2.71
CA ARG A 36 27.37 21.46 3.53
C ARG A 36 27.60 21.10 5.00
N ARG A 37 28.68 21.62 5.56
CA ARG A 37 28.86 21.72 7.01
C ARG A 37 29.64 23.00 7.32
N GLU A 38 29.20 23.66 8.39
CA GLU A 38 29.67 24.94 8.97
C GLU A 38 29.03 26.18 8.32
N GLU A 39 28.48 27.16 9.04
CA GLU A 39 28.48 27.47 10.46
C GLU A 39 27.39 28.54 10.71
N HIS A 40 26.61 28.43 11.80
CA HIS A 40 26.11 29.60 12.53
C HIS A 40 25.84 29.17 13.99
N SER A 41 26.64 29.75 14.88
CA SER A 41 26.62 29.60 16.33
C SER A 41 25.40 30.28 16.96
N GLY A 42 24.82 29.66 17.99
CA GLY A 42 23.80 30.33 18.82
C GLY A 42 23.04 29.46 19.84
N ARG A 43 23.66 29.21 21.00
CA ARG A 43 23.04 29.09 22.35
C ARG A 43 22.26 27.82 22.77
N ASN A 44 22.87 27.13 23.74
CA ASN A 44 22.33 26.46 24.94
C ASN A 44 21.28 25.34 24.83
N GLY A 45 21.65 24.16 25.34
CA GLY A 45 20.70 23.20 25.94
C GLY A 45 21.05 21.74 25.69
N LEU A 46 21.58 21.06 26.72
CA LEU A 46 21.78 19.62 26.79
C LEU A 46 20.51 18.86 26.38
N HIS A 47 20.60 17.80 25.56
CA HIS A 47 19.83 16.54 25.64
C HIS A 47 20.43 15.52 24.65
N HIS A 48 20.76 14.33 25.16
CA HIS A 48 21.24 13.18 24.38
C HIS A 48 20.13 12.64 23.45
N PRO A 49 20.36 12.34 22.16
CA PRO A 49 19.36 11.65 21.34
C PRO A 49 19.58 10.13 21.37
N SER A 50 18.57 9.41 21.84
CA SER A 50 18.39 7.96 21.66
C SER A 50 18.04 7.65 20.19
N PRO A 51 18.47 6.52 19.58
CA PRO A 51 18.26 6.24 18.17
C PRO A 51 16.95 5.47 17.93
N ASP A 52 15.83 6.06 18.33
CA ASP A 52 14.50 5.56 17.96
C ASP A 52 13.66 6.79 17.66
N HIS A 53 13.42 7.10 16.38
CA HIS A 53 12.25 7.81 15.84
C HIS A 53 12.55 8.28 14.41
N PHE A 54 12.40 7.36 13.45
CA PHE A 54 12.42 7.66 12.01
C PHE A 54 11.01 7.92 11.44
N TRP A 55 10.09 8.39 12.28
CA TRP A 55 8.73 8.77 11.87
C TRP A 55 8.44 10.18 12.38
N PRO A 56 8.05 11.13 11.50
CA PRO A 56 7.58 12.43 11.96
C PRO A 56 6.39 12.21 12.90
N ARG A 57 6.49 12.76 14.11
CA ARG A 57 5.40 12.74 15.09
C ARG A 57 4.32 13.69 14.56
N PHE A 58 3.25 13.15 13.99
CA PHE A 58 2.10 13.96 13.58
C PHE A 58 1.48 14.61 14.83
N PRO A 59 1.43 15.96 14.93
CA PRO A 59 0.98 16.63 16.15
C PRO A 59 -0.52 16.59 16.41
N ASP A 60 -1.32 15.90 15.60
CA ASP A 60 -2.77 15.97 15.73
C ASP A 60 -3.39 14.57 15.70
N ALA A 61 -4.16 14.26 16.74
CA ALA A 61 -5.17 13.23 16.63
C ALA A 61 -6.08 13.63 15.47
N LEU A 62 -5.97 12.93 14.34
CA LEU A 62 -6.73 13.21 13.12
C LEU A 62 -8.20 13.31 13.49
N ARG A 63 -8.72 14.54 13.53
CA ARG A 63 -10.14 14.78 13.70
C ARG A 63 -10.83 14.16 12.48
N PRO A 64 -11.88 13.33 12.67
CA PRO A 64 -12.67 12.83 11.56
C PRO A 64 -13.11 14.02 10.69
N PHE A 65 -12.92 13.92 9.37
CA PHE A 65 -13.29 15.00 8.44
C PHE A 65 -14.81 15.26 8.40
N VAL A 66 -15.63 14.35 8.94
CA VAL A 66 -17.09 14.46 8.98
C VAL A 66 -17.64 13.86 10.29
N PRO A 67 -18.47 14.58 11.06
CA PRO A 67 -19.32 14.02 12.11
C PRO A 67 -20.40 13.09 11.50
N TRP A 68 -20.48 11.86 11.99
CA TRP A 68 -21.33 10.78 11.44
C TRP A 68 -22.83 11.08 11.46
N ASP A 69 -23.23 12.01 12.30
CA ASP A 69 -24.58 12.55 12.50
C ASP A 69 -25.17 13.19 11.21
N GLN A 70 -24.35 13.46 10.19
CA GLN A 70 -24.83 13.98 8.88
C GLN A 70 -25.00 12.91 7.79
N LEU A 71 -24.47 11.69 7.96
CA LEU A 71 -24.59 10.59 6.98
C LEU A 71 -25.85 9.73 7.20
N GLU A 72 -26.64 10.00 8.23
CA GLU A 72 -27.84 9.22 8.57
C GLU A 72 -29.04 9.46 7.63
N ASN A 73 -28.98 10.43 6.72
CA ASN A 73 -30.17 10.93 6.00
C ASN A 73 -30.33 10.51 4.52
N GLU A 74 -29.45 9.70 3.93
CA GLU A 74 -29.62 9.26 2.53
C GLU A 74 -29.92 7.75 2.43
N ASP A 75 -31.09 7.32 2.90
CA ASP A 75 -31.64 5.97 2.63
C ASP A 75 -32.13 5.91 1.18
N SER A 76 -31.21 5.66 0.25
CA SER A 76 -31.55 5.33 -1.13
C SER A 76 -32.02 3.88 -1.18
N SER A 77 -33.33 3.70 -1.15
CA SER A 77 -34.00 2.41 -1.23
C SER A 77 -33.88 1.78 -2.63
N VAL A 78 -33.15 0.67 -2.75
CA VAL A 78 -33.19 -0.21 -3.93
C VAL A 78 -33.46 -1.67 -3.54
N HIS A 79 -34.12 -2.40 -4.47
CA HIS A 79 -34.69 -3.75 -4.41
C HIS A 79 -33.70 -4.86 -4.03
N ILE A 80 -33.21 -4.85 -2.79
CA ILE A 80 -32.49 -5.96 -2.18
C ILE A 80 -33.46 -6.74 -1.30
N SER A 81 -33.35 -8.08 -1.27
CA SER A 81 -34.20 -8.88 -0.39
C SER A 81 -34.08 -8.36 1.07
N PRO A 82 -35.17 -8.35 1.86
CA PRO A 82 -35.11 -7.84 3.24
C PRO A 82 -34.09 -8.52 4.14
N ARG A 83 -33.63 -9.73 3.77
CA ARG A 83 -32.53 -10.44 4.45
C ARG A 83 -31.18 -9.87 4.06
N GLN A 84 -30.93 -9.69 2.77
CA GLN A 84 -29.65 -9.18 2.28
C GLN A 84 -29.46 -7.68 2.63
N LYS A 85 -30.53 -6.87 2.67
CA LYS A 85 -30.48 -5.49 3.23
C LYS A 85 -30.14 -5.51 4.73
N ARG A 86 -30.69 -6.45 5.50
CA ARG A 86 -30.37 -6.60 6.93
C ARG A 86 -28.93 -7.04 7.17
N ASP A 87 -28.43 -7.98 6.38
CA ASP A 87 -27.07 -8.49 6.50
C ASP A 87 -26.04 -7.40 6.14
N ALA A 88 -26.25 -6.71 5.00
CA ALA A 88 -25.41 -5.59 4.57
C ALA A 88 -25.44 -4.43 5.57
N ASN A 89 -26.63 -4.05 6.06
CA ASN A 89 -26.71 -3.04 7.11
C ASN A 89 -25.97 -3.52 8.37
N SER A 90 -26.12 -4.78 8.78
CA SER A 90 -25.49 -5.30 10.00
C SER A 90 -23.96 -5.35 9.94
N SER A 91 -23.36 -5.65 8.78
CA SER A 91 -21.90 -5.59 8.60
C SER A 91 -21.40 -4.15 8.64
N ILE A 92 -22.09 -3.23 7.97
CA ILE A 92 -21.78 -1.79 8.05
C ILE A 92 -21.91 -1.31 9.52
N TYR A 93 -22.98 -1.69 10.24
CA TYR A 93 -23.19 -1.31 11.64
C TYR A 93 -22.18 -1.91 12.64
N LYS A 94 -21.56 -3.07 12.35
CA LYS A 94 -20.44 -3.60 13.15
C LYS A 94 -19.15 -2.81 12.92
N GLY A 95 -18.83 -2.51 11.66
CA GLY A 95 -17.71 -1.63 11.29
C GLY A 95 -17.86 -0.20 11.82
N LYS A 96 -19.09 0.31 11.99
CA LYS A 96 -19.37 1.66 12.53
C LYS A 96 -18.83 1.92 13.95
N LYS A 97 -18.54 0.88 14.76
CA LYS A 97 -17.89 1.02 16.08
C LYS A 97 -16.39 0.78 16.05
N CYS A 98 -15.85 0.45 14.89
CA CYS A 98 -14.50 0.00 14.69
C CYS A 98 -13.65 1.14 14.13
N ARG A 99 -12.73 1.66 14.94
CA ARG A 99 -11.71 2.62 14.49
C ARG A 99 -10.35 1.94 14.43
N MET A 100 -9.39 2.60 13.78
CA MET A 100 -8.01 2.11 13.73
C MET A 100 -7.50 1.85 15.15
N GLU A 101 -7.74 2.77 16.10
CA GLU A 101 -7.31 2.61 17.49
C GLU A 101 -7.96 1.44 18.25
N SER A 102 -9.18 1.01 17.88
CA SER A 102 -9.95 0.03 18.63
C SER A 102 -9.89 -1.39 18.04
N CYS A 103 -9.67 -1.50 16.73
CA CYS A 103 -9.71 -2.78 16.03
C CYS A 103 -8.38 -3.20 15.43
N PHE A 104 -7.49 -2.25 15.13
CA PHE A 104 -6.18 -2.56 14.58
C PHE A 104 -5.27 -3.08 15.69
N ASP A 105 -4.64 -4.23 15.45
CA ASP A 105 -3.64 -4.79 16.35
C ASP A 105 -2.26 -4.21 16.03
N PHE A 106 -1.89 -3.15 16.76
CA PHE A 106 -0.59 -2.51 16.64
C PHE A 106 0.57 -3.37 17.19
N THR A 107 0.30 -4.43 17.95
CA THR A 107 1.34 -5.24 18.59
C THR A 107 2.19 -5.99 17.55
N LEU A 108 1.55 -6.47 16.47
CA LEU A 108 2.22 -7.12 15.34
C LEU A 108 3.25 -6.18 14.69
N CYS A 109 2.86 -4.93 14.49
CA CYS A 109 3.70 -3.90 13.86
C CYS A 109 4.86 -3.46 14.76
N LYS A 110 4.65 -3.42 16.08
CA LYS A 110 5.72 -3.12 17.05
C LYS A 110 6.74 -4.26 17.14
N LYS A 111 6.29 -5.52 17.07
CA LYS A 111 7.14 -6.69 17.22
C LYS A 111 8.04 -6.93 16.01
N ASN A 112 7.47 -6.88 14.81
CA ASN A 112 8.14 -7.30 13.57
C ASN A 112 8.50 -6.14 12.63
N GLY A 113 8.15 -4.91 13.02
CA GLY A 113 8.15 -3.74 12.14
C GLY A 113 6.91 -3.69 11.26
N PHE A 114 6.85 -2.66 10.40
CA PHE A 114 5.75 -2.51 9.45
C PHE A 114 5.99 -3.37 8.22
N LYS A 115 5.53 -4.63 8.27
CA LYS A 115 5.58 -5.57 7.15
C LYS A 115 4.19 -5.90 6.61
N VAL A 116 4.08 -6.08 5.30
CA VAL A 116 2.84 -6.34 4.58
C VAL A 116 2.94 -7.69 3.89
N TYR A 117 1.98 -8.57 4.19
CA TYR A 117 1.82 -9.84 3.51
C TYR A 117 0.69 -9.73 2.48
N VAL A 118 0.96 -10.20 1.27
CA VAL A 118 -0.03 -10.33 0.20
C VAL A 118 -0.44 -11.79 0.12
N TYR A 119 -1.75 -12.06 0.11
CA TYR A 119 -2.24 -13.43 -0.05
C TYR A 119 -1.81 -14.00 -1.41
N PRO A 120 -1.56 -15.32 -1.50
CA PRO A 120 -1.24 -15.94 -2.78
C PRO A 120 -2.47 -15.90 -3.70
N GLN A 121 -2.24 -15.59 -4.97
CA GLN A 121 -3.29 -15.57 -5.98
C GLN A 121 -3.96 -16.96 -6.12
N GLN A 122 -5.29 -16.98 -6.06
CA GLN A 122 -6.08 -18.19 -6.22
C GLN A 122 -6.21 -18.54 -7.72
N LYS A 123 -6.06 -19.83 -8.05
CA LYS A 123 -6.18 -20.29 -9.44
C LYS A 123 -7.59 -20.03 -9.97
N GLY A 124 -7.68 -19.43 -11.15
CA GLY A 124 -8.94 -19.18 -11.85
C GLY A 124 -9.61 -17.84 -11.52
N GLU A 125 -9.06 -17.07 -10.57
CA GLU A 125 -9.52 -15.71 -10.31
C GLU A 125 -8.90 -14.74 -11.32
N LYS A 126 -9.76 -13.95 -11.98
CA LYS A 126 -9.33 -12.84 -12.82
C LYS A 126 -9.11 -11.63 -11.93
N ILE A 127 -8.05 -10.88 -12.21
CA ILE A 127 -7.69 -9.67 -11.47
C ILE A 127 -7.50 -8.56 -12.50
N ALA A 128 -8.09 -7.38 -12.29
CA ALA A 128 -7.90 -6.24 -13.16
C ALA A 128 -6.44 -5.77 -13.12
N GLU A 129 -5.95 -5.23 -14.24
CA GLU A 129 -4.58 -4.70 -14.34
C GLU A 129 -4.29 -3.65 -13.24
N SER A 130 -5.26 -2.80 -12.92
CA SER A 130 -5.16 -1.81 -11.85
C SER A 130 -4.88 -2.46 -10.49
N TYR A 131 -5.56 -3.55 -10.15
CA TYR A 131 -5.32 -4.25 -8.88
C TYR A 131 -3.99 -5.01 -8.90
N GLN A 132 -3.63 -5.63 -10.03
CA GLN A 132 -2.31 -6.25 -10.20
C GLN A 132 -1.18 -5.24 -9.96
N ASN A 133 -1.32 -4.02 -10.48
CA ASN A 133 -0.35 -2.94 -10.27
C ASN A 133 -0.25 -2.54 -8.79
N ILE A 134 -1.35 -2.52 -8.05
CA ILE A 134 -1.35 -2.28 -6.59
C ILE A 134 -0.57 -3.39 -5.87
N LEU A 135 -0.87 -4.66 -6.16
CA LEU A 135 -0.20 -5.79 -5.54
C LEU A 135 1.31 -5.78 -5.86
N ALA A 136 1.68 -5.57 -7.13
CA ALA A 136 3.07 -5.50 -7.56
C ALA A 136 3.84 -4.34 -6.90
N ALA A 137 3.20 -3.19 -6.71
CA ALA A 137 3.80 -2.06 -6.00
C ALA A 137 4.07 -2.39 -4.52
N ILE A 138 3.17 -3.15 -3.88
CA ILE A 138 3.35 -3.60 -2.49
C ILE A 138 4.49 -4.62 -2.42
N GLU A 139 4.46 -5.65 -3.26
CA GLU A 139 5.45 -6.73 -3.31
C GLU A 139 6.87 -6.21 -3.65
N GLY A 140 6.97 -5.18 -4.51
CA GLY A 140 8.23 -4.52 -4.83
C GLY A 140 8.75 -3.55 -3.75
N SER A 141 7.95 -3.28 -2.71
CA SER A 141 8.33 -2.35 -1.65
C SER A 141 9.20 -3.01 -0.57
N ARG A 142 9.93 -2.19 0.19
CA ARG A 142 10.69 -2.66 1.37
C ARG A 142 9.82 -3.21 2.50
N PHE A 143 8.51 -3.02 2.43
CA PHE A 143 7.57 -3.46 3.46
C PHE A 143 7.05 -4.86 3.19
N TYR A 144 7.21 -5.41 1.99
CA TYR A 144 6.72 -6.74 1.65
C TYR A 144 7.39 -7.83 2.50
N THR A 145 6.61 -8.85 2.85
CA THR A 145 7.10 -10.10 3.41
C THR A 145 6.33 -11.29 2.85
N SER A 146 7.05 -12.37 2.55
CA SER A 146 6.46 -13.66 2.15
C SER A 146 6.04 -14.52 3.35
N ASP A 147 6.44 -14.17 4.56
CA ASP A 147 6.12 -14.88 5.80
C ASP A 147 4.98 -14.18 6.54
N PRO A 148 3.76 -14.76 6.58
CA PRO A 148 2.62 -14.15 7.24
C PRO A 148 2.80 -13.99 8.76
N SER A 149 3.70 -14.77 9.39
CA SER A 149 3.97 -14.65 10.83
C SER A 149 4.73 -13.36 11.20
N GLN A 150 5.38 -12.74 10.21
CA GLN A 150 6.10 -11.48 10.36
C GLN A 150 5.25 -10.27 9.96
N ALA A 151 4.07 -10.49 9.39
CA ALA A 151 3.24 -9.45 8.84
C ALA A 151 2.52 -8.64 9.94
N CYS A 152 2.46 -7.33 9.72
CA CYS A 152 1.66 -6.37 10.47
C CYS A 152 0.33 -6.12 9.75
N LEU A 153 0.35 -6.10 8.41
CA LEU A 153 -0.79 -5.89 7.54
C LEU A 153 -0.96 -7.02 6.55
N PHE A 154 -2.21 -7.31 6.21
CA PHE A 154 -2.59 -8.34 5.25
C PHE A 154 -3.37 -7.72 4.09
N VAL A 155 -3.00 -8.05 2.86
CA VAL A 155 -3.64 -7.55 1.64
C VAL A 155 -4.16 -8.72 0.83
N LEU A 156 -5.45 -8.72 0.54
CA LEU A 156 -6.09 -9.78 -0.25
C LEU A 156 -5.49 -9.84 -1.67
N SER A 157 -5.52 -11.02 -2.27
CA SER A 157 -5.25 -11.20 -3.71
C SER A 157 -6.53 -11.17 -4.55
N LEU A 158 -7.68 -10.92 -3.91
CA LEU A 158 -9.00 -10.87 -4.54
C LEU A 158 -9.30 -9.43 -4.92
N ASP A 159 -9.65 -9.19 -6.18
CA ASP A 159 -9.94 -7.84 -6.67
C ASP A 159 -11.21 -7.29 -6.00
N THR A 160 -11.03 -6.20 -5.27
CA THR A 160 -12.08 -5.51 -4.53
C THR A 160 -12.36 -4.11 -5.06
N LEU A 161 -11.65 -3.70 -6.13
CA LEU A 161 -11.70 -2.32 -6.62
C LEU A 161 -13.07 -1.94 -7.19
N ASP A 162 -13.75 -2.87 -7.83
CA ASP A 162 -14.96 -2.59 -8.62
C ASP A 162 -16.18 -3.31 -8.07
N ARG A 163 -17.18 -2.56 -7.61
CA ARG A 163 -18.45 -3.06 -7.04
C ARG A 163 -19.61 -3.07 -8.03
N ASP A 164 -19.37 -2.75 -9.29
CA ASP A 164 -20.37 -2.93 -10.35
C ASP A 164 -20.49 -4.40 -10.73
N GLN A 165 -21.64 -5.02 -10.47
CA GLN A 165 -21.90 -6.43 -10.81
C GLN A 165 -21.91 -6.71 -12.31
N LEU A 166 -22.08 -5.68 -13.14
CA LEU A 166 -22.03 -5.77 -14.60
C LEU A 166 -20.60 -5.65 -15.14
N SER A 167 -19.66 -5.23 -14.29
CA SER A 167 -18.27 -5.12 -14.67
C SER A 167 -17.66 -6.50 -14.96
N PRO A 168 -16.88 -6.64 -16.05
CA PRO A 168 -16.14 -7.87 -16.31
C PRO A 168 -15.07 -8.16 -15.25
N GLN A 169 -14.73 -7.17 -14.41
CA GLN A 169 -13.76 -7.30 -13.32
C GLN A 169 -14.43 -7.63 -11.97
N TYR A 170 -15.76 -7.75 -11.93
CA TYR A 170 -16.48 -8.05 -10.70
C TYR A 170 -16.18 -9.46 -10.19
N VAL A 171 -15.72 -9.54 -8.94
CA VAL A 171 -15.42 -10.83 -8.30
C VAL A 171 -16.69 -11.39 -7.66
N HIS A 172 -17.31 -12.37 -8.32
CA HIS A 172 -18.46 -13.09 -7.77
C HIS A 172 -18.08 -13.97 -6.56
N ASN A 173 -19.06 -14.21 -5.68
CA ASN A 173 -18.92 -15.05 -4.48
C ASN A 173 -17.78 -14.60 -3.55
N LEU A 174 -17.48 -13.30 -3.54
CA LEU A 174 -16.37 -12.74 -2.79
C LEU A 174 -16.44 -13.08 -1.30
N ARG A 175 -17.63 -13.01 -0.69
CA ARG A 175 -17.84 -13.40 0.72
C ARG A 175 -17.32 -14.80 1.03
N SER A 176 -17.71 -15.79 0.22
CA SER A 176 -17.28 -17.18 0.42
C SER A 176 -15.78 -17.35 0.20
N LYS A 177 -15.21 -16.64 -0.78
CA LYS A 177 -13.77 -16.65 -1.07
C LYS A 177 -12.98 -16.08 0.11
N VAL A 178 -13.40 -14.93 0.64
CA VAL A 178 -12.75 -14.28 1.78
C VAL A 178 -12.86 -15.15 3.03
N GLN A 179 -14.04 -15.72 3.31
CA GLN A 179 -14.22 -16.61 4.46
C GLN A 179 -13.41 -17.91 4.36
N SER A 180 -13.02 -18.32 3.14
CA SER A 180 -12.15 -19.49 2.94
C SER A 180 -10.67 -19.23 3.28
N LEU A 181 -10.28 -17.96 3.42
CA LEU A 181 -8.90 -17.57 3.72
C LEU A 181 -8.57 -17.85 5.19
N HIS A 182 -7.59 -18.71 5.42
CA HIS A 182 -7.19 -19.16 6.76
C HIS A 182 -6.66 -18.04 7.68
N LEU A 183 -6.13 -16.94 7.13
CA LEU A 183 -5.66 -15.78 7.90
C LEU A 183 -6.75 -14.70 8.05
N TRP A 184 -7.97 -14.92 7.54
CA TRP A 184 -9.08 -13.97 7.63
C TRP A 184 -9.61 -13.88 9.06
N ASN A 185 -8.95 -13.06 9.86
CA ASN A 185 -9.24 -12.85 11.28
C ASN A 185 -10.35 -11.81 11.48
N ASN A 186 -11.53 -12.06 10.89
CA ASN A 186 -12.65 -11.11 10.87
C ASN A 186 -12.19 -9.70 10.45
N GLY A 187 -11.38 -9.61 9.39
CA GLY A 187 -10.84 -8.35 8.86
C GLY A 187 -9.81 -7.61 9.70
N ARG A 188 -9.45 -8.10 10.89
CA ARG A 188 -8.40 -7.47 11.72
C ARG A 188 -7.08 -7.38 10.95
N ASN A 189 -6.52 -6.16 10.87
CA ASN A 189 -5.28 -5.83 10.15
C ASN A 189 -5.31 -6.14 8.64
N HIS A 190 -6.49 -6.28 8.03
CA HIS A 190 -6.62 -6.44 6.59
C HIS A 190 -6.87 -5.09 5.92
N LEU A 191 -6.15 -4.82 4.83
CA LEU A 191 -6.36 -3.66 3.98
C LEU A 191 -7.15 -4.05 2.74
N ILE A 192 -8.27 -3.38 2.53
CA ILE A 192 -9.19 -3.59 1.40
C ILE A 192 -9.16 -2.34 0.52
N PHE A 193 -9.15 -2.53 -0.80
CA PHE A 193 -9.15 -1.42 -1.76
C PHE A 193 -10.50 -1.37 -2.44
N ASN A 194 -11.23 -0.27 -2.27
CA ASN A 194 -12.48 0.00 -2.97
C ASN A 194 -12.33 1.33 -3.71
N LEU A 195 -12.42 1.33 -5.04
CA LEU A 195 -12.20 2.52 -5.87
C LEU A 195 -13.45 2.89 -6.68
N TYR A 196 -14.15 1.90 -7.21
CA TYR A 196 -15.37 2.07 -8.01
C TYR A 196 -16.55 1.48 -7.24
N SER A 197 -17.30 2.36 -6.60
CA SER A 197 -18.46 2.03 -5.76
C SER A 197 -19.71 1.65 -6.55
N GLY A 198 -19.59 0.93 -7.67
CA GLY A 198 -20.73 0.56 -8.52
C GLY A 198 -21.09 1.60 -9.58
N THR A 199 -22.22 1.37 -10.24
CA THR A 199 -22.69 2.12 -11.41
C THR A 199 -24.15 2.49 -11.23
N TRP A 200 -24.59 3.63 -11.79
CA TRP A 200 -25.97 4.11 -11.67
C TRP A 200 -27.00 3.01 -12.01
N PRO A 201 -28.10 2.88 -11.25
CA PRO A 201 -28.48 3.67 -10.07
C PRO A 201 -27.88 3.15 -8.74
N ASP A 202 -27.08 2.10 -8.78
CA ASP A 202 -26.72 1.25 -7.64
C ASP A 202 -25.30 1.52 -7.13
N TYR A 203 -25.02 2.76 -6.71
CA TYR A 203 -23.76 3.07 -6.04
C TYR A 203 -23.76 2.51 -4.61
N THR A 204 -22.67 1.85 -4.19
CA THR A 204 -22.50 1.28 -2.85
C THR A 204 -21.05 1.31 -2.39
N GLU A 205 -20.83 1.75 -1.15
CA GLU A 205 -19.54 1.61 -0.46
C GLU A 205 -19.34 0.20 0.12
N ASP A 206 -20.40 -0.63 0.14
CA ASP A 206 -20.33 -2.01 0.59
C ASP A 206 -19.50 -2.84 -0.39
N VAL A 207 -18.45 -3.47 0.14
CA VAL A 207 -17.58 -4.36 -0.64
C VAL A 207 -18.20 -5.75 -0.88
N GLY A 208 -19.38 -6.03 -0.34
CA GLY A 208 -20.16 -7.25 -0.57
C GLY A 208 -19.79 -8.41 0.36
N PHE A 209 -19.09 -8.14 1.45
CA PHE A 209 -18.76 -9.10 2.50
C PHE A 209 -18.50 -8.39 3.84
N ASP A 210 -18.55 -9.15 4.95
CA ASP A 210 -18.26 -8.63 6.28
C ASP A 210 -16.76 -8.33 6.43
N ILE A 211 -16.40 -7.05 6.53
CA ILE A 211 -15.02 -6.57 6.67
C ILE A 211 -14.52 -6.55 8.12
N GLY A 212 -15.33 -6.96 9.10
CA GLY A 212 -14.98 -6.97 10.53
C GLY A 212 -15.78 -6.01 11.39
#